data_AF-A0A7K9JST4-F1
#
_entry.id   AF-A0A7K9JST4-F1
#
_cell.length_a   1.000
_cell.length_b   1.000
_cell.length_c   1.000
_cell.angle_alpha   90.00
_cell.angle_beta   90.00
_cell.angle_gamma   90.00
#
_symmetry.space_group_name_H-M   'P 1'
#
loop_
_entity.id
_entity.type
_entity.pdbx_description
1 polymer ?
#
loop_
_entity_poly.entity_id
_entity_poly.type
_entity_poly.pdbx_seq_one_letter_code
_entity_poly.pdbx_strand_id
1 'polypeptide(L)'
;GTPAILPIITALKNGESITFEGKELFPEELCTPTDPGPVFLVLECPHEGFVDAVCENETFKRYQEGVPEHQVALVIHMTPESVLGDSRYQQWMERFGPGTQHLVLNENSSAVHNPRSYKIQTQLNLIHPEIFPLLTTYQSKEAKAVCPVPIVRGECLLKYHLRPQQEWQRDAVTVCDPGEFVSEALNLPDFQTRVKECKESLSAVPGNVSAYPEIVFLGTGSAIPMKIRNVSSTLVNTSATRSLLLDCGEGTFGQLCRHYGEQIDQVLCNLVAVFVSHMHTDHHSGLVNILMERRRAFAALGQAFSPLFLIAPEQIMPWLHEYHNHCEEILGDIKMIPSQSLVKGCENIRPKAKEFVSSLLESYDLAEFQTCEVQHCKNAFACSVVHKSGWKVVYSGDTMPCMALVQMGKNANLLIHEATLEDGMEKEAIEKTHSTTSQAIQTGMKMNAEFIMLNHFSQRYAKIPLFSEDFSEKVGIAFDHMRVRFGDFLAIPKLIPPLKALFADDIVEMEERKEKREMRLLKETALLLDKLTSGDSTEVACQKRKQAKNHQELPDKKLKTAN
;
A
#
# COMPACT_ATOMS: atom_id res chain seq x y z
N GLY A 1 40.42 0.51 23.16
CA GLY A 1 41.60 1.34 23.46
C GLY A 1 41.21 2.41 24.46
N THR A 2 42.13 2.79 25.34
CA THR A 2 41.95 3.91 26.27
C THR A 2 41.84 5.25 25.51
N PRO A 3 41.09 6.25 26.01
CA PRO A 3 40.93 7.56 25.36
C PRO A 3 42.26 8.28 25.05
N ALA A 4 43.31 7.97 25.82
CA ALA A 4 44.64 8.56 25.66
C ALA A 4 45.39 8.15 24.38
N ILE A 5 45.03 7.02 23.76
CA ILE A 5 45.72 6.50 22.56
C ILE A 5 44.99 6.92 21.27
N LEU A 6 43.76 7.42 21.37
CA LEU A 6 42.97 7.83 20.20
C LEU A 6 43.65 8.94 19.37
N PRO A 7 44.26 9.99 19.97
CA PRO A 7 44.97 11.00 19.20
C PRO A 7 46.18 10.43 18.45
N ILE A 8 46.89 9.49 19.08
CA ILE A 8 48.06 8.80 18.52
C ILE A 8 47.66 7.98 17.30
N ILE A 9 46.60 7.18 17.42
CA ILE A 9 46.06 6.39 16.31
C ILE A 9 45.58 7.29 15.18
N THR A 10 44.98 8.43 15.49
CA THR A 10 44.44 9.36 14.48
C THR A 10 45.57 10.01 13.68
N ALA A 11 46.61 10.50 14.37
CA ALA A 11 47.80 11.09 13.73
C ALA A 11 48.52 10.08 12.82
N LEU A 12 48.79 8.86 13.32
CA LEU A 12 49.42 7.80 12.51
C LEU A 12 48.57 7.41 11.29
N LYS A 13 47.24 7.33 11.43
CA LYS A 13 46.32 7.07 10.30
C LYS A 13 46.29 8.18 9.26
N ASN A 14 46.60 9.42 9.64
CA ASN A 14 46.67 10.55 8.75
C ASN A 14 48.06 10.68 8.06
N GLY A 15 48.98 9.74 8.32
CA GLY A 15 50.34 9.79 7.79
C GLY A 15 51.26 10.72 8.59
N GLU A 16 50.89 11.11 9.81
CA GLU A 16 51.71 11.96 10.67
C GLU A 16 52.56 11.10 11.62
N SER A 17 53.86 11.34 11.66
CA SER A 17 54.75 10.75 12.67
C SER A 17 54.51 11.38 14.03
N ILE A 18 54.59 10.58 15.10
CA ILE A 18 54.35 11.06 16.47
C ILE A 18 55.48 10.65 17.40
N THR A 19 55.79 11.47 18.40
CA THR A 19 56.63 11.04 19.52
C THR A 19 55.75 10.56 20.68
N PHE A 20 55.90 9.30 21.08
CA PHE A 20 55.24 8.73 22.25
C PHE A 20 56.29 8.13 23.20
N GLU A 21 56.27 8.55 24.46
CA GLU A 21 57.22 8.09 25.50
C GLU A 21 58.70 8.21 25.10
N GLY A 22 59.05 9.25 24.33
CA GLY A 22 60.42 9.50 23.87
C GLY A 22 60.86 8.66 22.67
N LYS A 23 59.97 7.83 22.11
CA LYS A 23 60.18 7.11 20.84
C LYS A 23 59.39 7.79 19.73
N GLU A 24 60.05 8.02 18.59
CA GLU A 24 59.39 8.45 17.36
C GLU A 24 58.73 7.23 16.71
N LEU A 25 57.45 7.36 16.38
CA LEU A 25 56.63 6.34 15.75
C LEU A 25 56.25 6.83 14.37
N PHE A 26 56.61 6.06 13.35
CA PHE A 26 56.30 6.36 11.96
C PHE A 26 55.05 5.59 11.51
N PRO A 27 54.18 6.17 10.68
CA PRO A 27 53.02 5.46 10.11
C PRO A 27 53.41 4.13 9.45
N GLU A 28 54.56 4.07 8.77
CA GLU A 28 55.03 2.87 8.05
C GLU A 28 55.41 1.71 8.98
N GLU A 29 55.71 2.00 10.25
CA GLU A 29 56.05 0.98 11.26
C GLU A 29 54.81 0.35 11.90
N LEU A 30 53.64 1.00 11.78
CA LEU A 30 52.44 0.67 12.57
C LEU A 30 51.17 0.51 11.72
N CYS A 31 51.12 1.09 10.53
CA CYS A 31 50.02 0.99 9.58
C CYS A 31 50.39 0.08 8.41
N THR A 32 49.45 -0.74 7.98
CA THR A 32 49.54 -1.40 6.67
C THR A 32 49.48 -0.34 5.56
N PRO A 33 50.01 -0.62 4.35
CA PRO A 33 49.83 0.25 3.20
C PRO A 33 48.36 0.67 3.02
N THR A 34 48.15 1.87 2.50
CA THR A 34 46.80 2.36 2.18
C THR A 34 46.14 1.42 1.18
N ASP A 35 45.10 0.72 1.63
CA ASP A 35 44.26 -0.11 0.77
C ASP A 35 43.17 0.78 0.14
N PRO A 36 43.21 1.05 -1.18
CA PRO A 36 42.19 1.87 -1.83
C PRO A 36 40.80 1.29 -1.54
N GLY A 37 39.86 2.19 -1.28
CA GLY A 37 38.48 1.79 -1.00
C GLY A 37 37.87 1.04 -2.19
N PRO A 38 37.00 0.05 -1.96
CA PRO A 38 36.33 -0.65 -3.04
C PRO A 38 35.45 0.34 -3.84
N VAL A 39 35.57 0.31 -5.16
CA VAL A 39 34.74 1.12 -6.05
C VAL A 39 33.49 0.33 -6.43
N PHE A 40 32.32 0.96 -6.36
CA PHE A 40 31.09 0.43 -6.96
C PHE A 40 30.39 1.52 -7.76
N LEU A 41 29.65 1.11 -8.79
CA LEU A 41 28.94 2.00 -9.71
C LEU A 41 27.45 1.72 -9.64
N VAL A 42 26.64 2.77 -9.68
CA VAL A 42 25.18 2.68 -9.84
C VAL A 42 24.82 3.48 -11.08
N LEU A 43 24.12 2.86 -12.01
CA LEU A 43 23.75 3.50 -13.26
C LEU A 43 22.35 3.09 -13.70
N GLU A 44 21.71 4.02 -14.37
CA GLU A 44 20.41 3.86 -14.99
C GLU A 44 20.54 4.13 -16.49
N CYS A 45 20.04 3.21 -17.31
CA CYS A 45 19.93 3.35 -18.75
C CYS A 45 18.50 2.93 -19.12
N PRO A 46 17.57 3.90 -19.23
CA PRO A 46 16.14 3.61 -19.17
C PRO A 46 15.61 2.97 -20.46
N HIS A 47 16.25 3.22 -21.61
CA HIS A 47 15.90 2.62 -22.90
C HIS A 47 17.08 2.71 -23.89
N GLU A 48 16.95 2.04 -25.04
CA GLU A 48 17.99 1.83 -26.05
C GLU A 48 18.59 3.15 -26.59
N GLY A 49 17.77 4.21 -26.66
CA GLY A 49 18.22 5.55 -27.04
C GLY A 49 19.28 6.19 -26.11
N PHE A 50 19.48 5.69 -24.88
CA PHE A 50 20.51 6.18 -23.96
C PHE A 50 21.80 5.35 -24.00
N VAL A 51 21.82 4.23 -24.74
CA VAL A 51 22.94 3.27 -24.72
C VAL A 51 24.25 3.93 -25.12
N ASP A 52 24.28 4.67 -26.22
CA ASP A 52 25.51 5.32 -26.69
C ASP A 52 26.04 6.34 -25.68
N ALA A 53 25.16 7.18 -25.13
CA ALA A 53 25.53 8.19 -24.14
C ALA A 53 26.13 7.57 -22.86
N VAL A 54 25.63 6.40 -22.44
CA VAL A 54 26.21 5.64 -21.33
C VAL A 54 27.55 5.03 -21.71
N CYS A 55 27.62 4.37 -22.88
CA CYS A 55 28.80 3.63 -23.32
C CYS A 55 30.01 4.53 -23.63
N GLU A 56 29.75 5.77 -24.07
CA GLU A 56 30.77 6.75 -24.46
C GLU A 56 31.17 7.68 -23.30
N ASN A 57 30.49 7.61 -22.16
CA ASN A 57 30.74 8.51 -21.04
C ASN A 57 32.17 8.35 -20.49
N GLU A 58 32.96 9.42 -20.60
CA GLU A 58 34.36 9.48 -20.15
C GLU A 58 34.54 9.15 -18.67
N THR A 59 33.51 9.38 -17.84
CA THR A 59 33.54 9.08 -16.40
C THR A 59 33.68 7.58 -16.13
N PHE A 60 33.15 6.73 -17.01
CA PHE A 60 33.26 5.27 -16.86
C PHE A 60 34.57 4.72 -17.41
N LYS A 61 35.17 5.37 -18.42
CA LYS A 61 36.41 4.88 -19.05
C LYS A 61 37.56 4.73 -18.05
N ARG A 62 37.72 5.67 -17.11
CA ARG A 62 38.74 5.62 -16.05
C ARG A 62 38.66 4.36 -15.15
N TYR A 63 37.49 3.73 -15.09
CA TYR A 63 37.23 2.52 -14.31
C TYR A 63 37.34 1.23 -15.16
N GLN A 64 37.53 1.37 -16.46
CA GLN A 64 37.66 0.29 -17.44
C GLN A 64 39.11 0.12 -17.91
N GLU A 65 40.00 1.08 -17.63
CA GLU A 65 41.41 1.10 -18.06
C GLU A 65 42.34 0.14 -17.29
N GLY A 66 41.81 -0.68 -16.36
CA GLY A 66 42.59 -1.71 -15.67
C GLY A 66 43.59 -1.19 -14.62
N VAL A 67 43.42 0.05 -14.15
CA VAL A 67 44.21 0.60 -13.04
C VAL A 67 43.80 -0.09 -11.73
N PRO A 68 44.73 -0.72 -10.97
CA PRO A 68 44.39 -1.49 -9.77
C PRO A 68 43.61 -0.69 -8.72
N GLU A 69 43.95 0.59 -8.53
CA GLU A 69 43.29 1.52 -7.61
C GLU A 69 41.85 1.87 -8.00
N HIS A 70 41.48 1.63 -9.26
CA HIS A 70 40.16 1.92 -9.83
C HIS A 70 39.34 0.65 -10.10
N GLN A 71 39.80 -0.51 -9.62
CA GLN A 71 39.10 -1.76 -9.86
C GLN A 71 37.69 -1.72 -9.25
N VAL A 72 36.69 -1.89 -10.12
CA VAL A 72 35.28 -1.87 -9.73
C VAL A 72 34.91 -3.23 -9.14
N ALA A 73 34.41 -3.23 -7.91
CA ALA A 73 33.92 -4.43 -7.23
C ALA A 73 32.51 -4.80 -7.69
N LEU A 74 31.64 -3.81 -7.91
CA LEU A 74 30.23 -4.01 -8.27
C LEU A 74 29.72 -2.91 -9.20
N VAL A 75 29.00 -3.30 -10.25
CA VAL A 75 28.19 -2.40 -11.08
C VAL A 75 26.72 -2.76 -10.89
N ILE A 76 25.90 -1.78 -10.53
CA ILE A 76 24.45 -1.90 -10.36
C ILE A 76 23.77 -1.30 -11.59
N HIS A 77 23.10 -2.15 -12.35
CA HIS A 77 22.40 -1.85 -13.59
C HIS A 77 20.90 -1.72 -13.34
N MET A 78 20.37 -0.50 -13.38
CA MET A 78 18.93 -0.22 -13.40
C MET A 78 18.49 -0.02 -14.86
N THR A 79 18.32 -1.12 -15.58
CA THR A 79 18.18 -1.13 -17.05
C THR A 79 17.24 -2.25 -17.51
N PRO A 80 16.31 -2.01 -18.45
CA PRO A 80 15.42 -3.06 -18.96
C PRO A 80 16.18 -4.14 -19.74
N GLU A 81 15.56 -5.31 -19.93
CA GLU A 81 16.10 -6.42 -20.72
C GLU A 81 16.46 -5.99 -22.14
N SER A 82 15.69 -5.07 -22.74
CA SER A 82 15.97 -4.58 -24.09
C SER A 82 17.33 -3.88 -24.19
N VAL A 83 17.72 -3.14 -23.15
CA VAL A 83 19.04 -2.50 -23.04
C VAL A 83 20.12 -3.52 -22.70
N LEU A 84 19.86 -4.47 -21.79
CA LEU A 84 20.82 -5.55 -21.47
C LEU A 84 21.10 -6.48 -22.67
N GLY A 85 20.14 -6.61 -23.57
CA GLY A 85 20.27 -7.33 -24.83
C GLY A 85 20.99 -6.55 -25.93
N ASP A 86 21.22 -5.24 -25.75
CA ASP A 86 21.91 -4.42 -26.75
C ASP A 86 23.40 -4.77 -26.79
N SER A 87 23.87 -5.19 -27.95
CA SER A 87 25.26 -5.56 -28.19
C SER A 87 26.30 -4.50 -27.77
N ARG A 88 25.99 -3.21 -27.91
CA ARG A 88 26.88 -2.10 -27.51
C ARG A 88 26.99 -2.03 -25.99
N TYR A 89 25.86 -2.19 -25.31
CA TYR A 89 25.80 -2.21 -23.85
C TYR A 89 26.53 -3.42 -23.28
N GLN A 90 26.34 -4.60 -23.88
CA GLN A 90 27.06 -5.83 -23.51
C GLN A 90 28.57 -5.68 -23.66
N GLN A 91 29.04 -5.16 -24.79
CA GLN A 91 30.47 -4.86 -25.00
C GLN A 91 31.00 -3.84 -23.99
N TRP A 92 30.18 -2.87 -23.57
CA TRP A 92 30.55 -1.92 -22.54
C TRP A 92 30.66 -2.58 -21.15
N MET A 93 29.78 -3.53 -20.82
CA MET A 93 29.88 -4.31 -19.58
C MET A 93 31.17 -5.15 -19.51
N GLU A 94 31.61 -5.74 -20.62
CA GLU A 94 32.83 -6.55 -20.69
C GLU A 94 34.12 -5.75 -20.43
N ARG A 95 34.06 -4.43 -20.52
CA ARG A 95 35.24 -3.56 -20.27
C ARG A 95 35.56 -3.43 -18.80
N PHE A 96 34.67 -3.84 -17.89
CA PHE A 96 34.99 -3.93 -16.48
C PHE A 96 35.83 -5.19 -16.21
N GLY A 97 36.79 -5.10 -15.29
CA GLY A 97 37.73 -6.19 -15.04
C GLY A 97 37.05 -7.51 -14.63
N PRO A 98 37.71 -8.67 -14.76
CA PRO A 98 37.08 -10.00 -14.55
C PRO A 98 36.62 -10.26 -13.10
N GLY A 99 37.06 -9.44 -12.14
CA GLY A 99 36.59 -9.51 -10.74
C GLY A 99 35.32 -8.69 -10.47
N THR A 100 34.85 -7.89 -11.42
CA THR A 100 33.68 -7.03 -11.24
C THR A 100 32.40 -7.86 -11.20
N GLN A 101 31.58 -7.64 -10.18
CA GLN A 101 30.23 -8.20 -10.10
C GLN A 101 29.24 -7.28 -10.79
N HIS A 102 28.19 -7.86 -11.37
CA HIS A 102 27.13 -7.11 -12.03
C HIS A 102 25.77 -7.44 -11.39
N LEU A 103 25.14 -6.45 -10.76
CA LEU A 103 23.79 -6.55 -10.20
C LEU A 103 22.79 -5.94 -11.18
N VAL A 104 21.80 -6.72 -11.60
CA VAL A 104 20.72 -6.26 -12.48
C VAL A 104 19.44 -6.05 -11.68
N LEU A 105 18.87 -4.85 -11.80
CA LEU A 105 17.59 -4.44 -11.21
C LEU A 105 16.64 -4.05 -12.33
N ASN A 106 15.78 -4.99 -12.76
CA ASN A 106 14.84 -4.77 -13.86
C ASN A 106 13.57 -5.62 -13.71
N GLU A 107 12.70 -5.62 -14.72
CA GLU A 107 11.42 -6.34 -14.75
C GLU A 107 11.53 -7.86 -14.52
N ASN A 108 12.69 -8.45 -14.80
CA ASN A 108 12.95 -9.88 -14.55
C ASN A 108 13.54 -10.18 -13.17
N SER A 109 13.75 -9.16 -12.33
CA SER A 109 14.06 -9.32 -10.91
C SER A 109 12.81 -9.73 -10.14
N SER A 110 12.77 -10.99 -9.68
CA SER A 110 11.64 -11.55 -8.94
C SER A 110 11.95 -11.57 -7.45
N ALA A 111 11.13 -10.91 -6.63
CA ALA A 111 11.27 -10.97 -5.18
C ALA A 111 9.91 -10.88 -4.46
N VAL A 112 9.77 -11.67 -3.39
CA VAL A 112 8.64 -11.54 -2.45
C VAL A 112 8.95 -10.37 -1.52
N HIS A 113 8.36 -9.21 -1.79
CA HIS A 113 8.60 -7.98 -1.02
C HIS A 113 7.70 -7.85 0.22
N ASN A 114 6.59 -8.59 0.30
CA ASN A 114 5.67 -8.55 1.46
C ASN A 114 5.20 -9.95 1.91
N PRO A 115 6.07 -10.75 2.54
CA PRO A 115 5.74 -12.12 2.98
C PRO A 115 4.58 -12.16 3.98
N ARG A 116 4.34 -11.09 4.74
CA ARG A 116 3.24 -11.04 5.71
C ARG A 116 1.86 -10.99 5.06
N SER A 117 1.75 -10.35 3.90
CA SER A 117 0.51 -10.38 3.11
C SER A 117 0.23 -11.79 2.60
N TYR A 118 1.23 -12.50 2.08
CA TYR A 118 1.11 -13.91 1.68
C TYR A 118 0.73 -14.82 2.85
N LYS A 119 1.37 -14.62 4.02
CA LYS A 119 1.05 -15.36 5.24
C LYS A 119 -0.40 -15.19 5.64
N ILE A 120 -0.86 -13.96 5.84
CA ILE A 120 -2.25 -13.71 6.27
C ILE A 120 -3.23 -14.26 5.25
N GLN A 121 -2.99 -14.04 3.94
CA GLN A 121 -3.88 -14.57 2.92
C GLN A 121 -3.92 -16.11 2.92
N THR A 122 -2.78 -16.77 3.13
CA THR A 122 -2.71 -18.24 3.24
C THR A 122 -3.51 -18.74 4.44
N GLN A 123 -3.42 -18.05 5.58
CA GLN A 123 -4.15 -18.42 6.79
C GLN A 123 -5.66 -18.15 6.67
N LEU A 124 -6.07 -17.04 6.04
CA LEU A 124 -7.46 -16.73 5.72
C LEU A 124 -8.04 -17.73 4.70
N ASN A 125 -7.25 -18.18 3.73
CA ASN A 125 -7.64 -19.20 2.75
C ASN A 125 -8.04 -20.52 3.41
N LEU A 126 -7.39 -20.92 4.53
CA LEU A 126 -7.76 -22.10 5.30
C LEU A 126 -9.21 -22.03 5.83
N ILE A 127 -9.68 -20.82 6.13
CA ILE A 127 -11.06 -20.56 6.58
C ILE A 127 -12.02 -20.69 5.40
N HIS A 128 -11.79 -19.91 4.32
CA HIS A 128 -12.70 -19.88 3.17
C HIS A 128 -11.98 -19.59 1.84
N PRO A 129 -11.61 -20.61 1.04
CA PRO A 129 -10.77 -20.43 -0.14
C PRO A 129 -11.34 -19.51 -1.23
N GLU A 130 -12.66 -19.52 -1.43
CA GLU A 130 -13.30 -18.71 -2.48
C GLU A 130 -13.38 -17.21 -2.16
N ILE A 131 -13.45 -16.87 -0.86
CA ILE A 131 -13.52 -15.48 -0.36
C ILE A 131 -12.10 -14.94 -0.17
N PHE A 132 -11.16 -15.82 0.21
CA PHE A 132 -9.76 -15.50 0.40
C PHE A 132 -8.88 -16.32 -0.57
N PRO A 133 -8.84 -15.96 -1.86
CA PRO A 133 -8.02 -16.67 -2.84
C PRO A 133 -6.53 -16.52 -2.52
N LEU A 134 -5.72 -17.53 -2.83
CA LEU A 134 -4.27 -17.45 -2.65
C LEU A 134 -3.66 -16.40 -3.58
N LEU A 135 -2.60 -15.73 -3.12
CA LEU A 135 -1.89 -14.74 -3.91
C LEU A 135 -0.96 -15.40 -4.93
N THR A 136 -0.83 -14.75 -6.08
CA THR A 136 0.09 -15.14 -7.15
C THR A 136 1.37 -14.30 -7.08
N THR A 137 2.49 -14.89 -7.45
CA THR A 137 3.72 -14.14 -7.74
C THR A 137 3.75 -13.82 -9.22
N TYR A 138 3.73 -12.54 -9.57
CA TYR A 138 3.87 -12.11 -10.96
C TYR A 138 5.27 -12.46 -11.47
N GLN A 139 5.34 -13.03 -12.66
CA GLN A 139 6.57 -13.27 -13.40
C GLN A 139 6.53 -12.43 -14.68
N SER A 140 7.64 -11.75 -14.97
CA SER A 140 7.74 -11.00 -16.23
C SER A 140 7.63 -11.95 -17.42
N LYS A 141 6.95 -11.47 -18.46
CA LYS A 141 6.83 -12.15 -19.76
C LYS A 141 8.03 -11.86 -20.67
N GLU A 142 8.91 -10.93 -20.29
CA GLU A 142 10.04 -10.52 -21.11
C GLU A 142 11.16 -11.55 -21.08
N ALA A 143 11.73 -11.84 -22.26
CA ALA A 143 12.84 -12.77 -22.38
C ALA A 143 14.09 -12.21 -21.71
N LYS A 144 14.70 -13.00 -20.82
CA LYS A 144 15.96 -12.64 -20.17
C LYS A 144 17.07 -12.51 -21.19
N ALA A 145 17.78 -11.39 -21.17
CA ALA A 145 18.97 -11.18 -21.97
C ALA A 145 20.07 -12.17 -21.56
N VAL A 146 20.81 -12.65 -22.56
CA VAL A 146 22.02 -13.45 -22.36
C VAL A 146 23.19 -12.47 -22.29
N CYS A 147 23.72 -12.26 -21.09
CA CYS A 147 24.85 -11.37 -20.86
C CYS A 147 26.18 -12.12 -21.05
N PRO A 148 27.23 -11.45 -21.61
CA PRO A 148 28.56 -12.05 -21.74
C PRO A 148 29.30 -12.16 -20.40
N VAL A 149 28.92 -11.35 -19.41
CA VAL A 149 29.47 -11.36 -18.06
C VAL A 149 28.50 -12.01 -17.07
N PRO A 150 28.99 -12.65 -15.99
CA PRO A 150 28.13 -13.15 -14.93
C PRO A 150 27.33 -12.02 -14.28
N ILE A 151 26.01 -12.17 -14.25
CA ILE A 151 25.10 -11.23 -13.59
C ILE A 151 24.41 -11.90 -12.40
N VAL A 152 24.10 -11.09 -11.39
CA VAL A 152 23.20 -11.42 -10.30
C VAL A 152 21.96 -10.54 -10.43
N ARG A 153 20.77 -11.11 -10.32
CA ARG A 153 19.53 -10.34 -10.32
C ARG A 153 19.16 -9.95 -8.90
N GLY A 154 18.60 -8.75 -8.75
CA GLY A 154 18.18 -8.24 -7.46
C GLY A 154 17.13 -9.13 -6.79
N GLU A 155 17.33 -9.37 -5.49
CA GLU A 155 16.36 -10.00 -4.60
C GLU A 155 16.15 -9.09 -3.38
N CYS A 156 14.97 -9.13 -2.76
CA CYS A 156 14.74 -8.39 -1.52
C CYS A 156 15.69 -8.90 -0.43
N LEU A 157 16.39 -7.96 0.23
CA LEU A 157 17.40 -8.22 1.27
C LEU A 157 18.66 -8.96 0.80
N LEU A 158 18.89 -9.08 -0.51
CA LEU A 158 20.19 -9.48 -1.05
C LEU A 158 21.26 -8.47 -0.64
N LYS A 159 22.40 -8.95 -0.16
CA LYS A 159 23.54 -8.10 0.23
C LYS A 159 24.77 -8.46 -0.57
N TYR A 160 25.55 -7.45 -0.92
CA TYR A 160 26.92 -7.61 -1.39
C TYR A 160 27.86 -6.96 -0.37
N HIS A 161 28.73 -7.76 0.22
CA HIS A 161 29.76 -7.26 1.12
C HIS A 161 30.94 -6.74 0.30
N LEU A 162 31.39 -5.52 0.57
CA LEU A 162 32.57 -4.95 -0.06
C LEU A 162 33.85 -5.20 0.76
N ARG A 163 33.70 -5.35 2.07
CA ARG A 163 34.75 -5.64 3.06
C ARG A 163 34.17 -6.46 4.23
N PRO A 164 34.99 -7.25 4.94
CA PRO A 164 36.41 -7.52 4.66
C PRO A 164 36.62 -8.44 3.44
N GLN A 165 35.63 -9.29 3.12
CA GLN A 165 35.63 -10.15 1.95
C GLN A 165 34.53 -9.72 0.99
N GLN A 166 34.83 -9.74 -0.31
CA GLN A 166 33.86 -9.47 -1.36
C GLN A 166 33.01 -10.70 -1.63
N GLU A 167 31.75 -10.67 -1.25
CA GLU A 167 30.84 -11.80 -1.41
C GLU A 167 29.36 -11.42 -1.41
N TRP A 168 28.56 -12.26 -2.05
CA TRP A 168 27.10 -12.22 -1.99
C TRP A 168 26.60 -12.93 -0.74
N GLN A 169 25.71 -12.28 0.01
CA GLN A 169 25.01 -12.88 1.14
C GLN A 169 23.51 -12.95 0.89
N ARG A 170 22.96 -14.15 1.05
CA ARG A 170 21.54 -14.49 0.83
C ARG A 170 20.83 -14.98 2.09
N ASP A 171 21.51 -14.97 3.24
CA ASP A 171 20.97 -15.37 4.54
C ASP A 171 19.71 -14.59 4.95
N ALA A 172 19.63 -13.31 4.54
CA ALA A 172 18.51 -12.43 4.82
C ALA A 172 17.46 -12.41 3.70
N VAL A 173 17.70 -13.07 2.56
CA VAL A 173 16.76 -13.05 1.43
C VAL A 173 15.45 -13.68 1.87
N THR A 174 14.36 -12.96 1.61
CA THR A 174 13.04 -13.37 2.07
C THR A 174 12.51 -14.51 1.20
N VAL A 175 12.10 -15.59 1.85
CA VAL A 175 11.40 -16.72 1.22
C VAL A 175 9.95 -16.74 1.69
N CYS A 176 9.04 -17.05 0.78
CA CYS A 176 7.65 -17.30 1.10
C CYS A 176 7.46 -18.82 1.24
N ASP A 177 7.20 -19.31 2.45
CA ASP A 177 6.91 -20.72 2.72
C ASP A 177 5.44 -20.89 3.14
N PRO A 178 4.53 -21.25 2.22
CA PRO A 178 3.14 -21.51 2.54
C PRO A 178 2.96 -22.63 3.58
N GLY A 179 3.86 -23.61 3.63
CA GLY A 179 3.80 -24.73 4.58
C GLY A 179 4.02 -24.26 6.01
N GLU A 180 4.98 -23.36 6.23
CA GLU A 180 5.22 -22.72 7.53
C GLU A 180 3.99 -21.92 7.97
N PHE A 181 3.40 -21.12 7.07
CA PHE A 181 2.24 -20.29 7.39
C PHE A 181 1.00 -21.10 7.80
N VAL A 182 0.78 -22.23 7.10
CA VAL A 182 -0.29 -23.18 7.43
C VAL A 182 -0.02 -23.84 8.78
N SER A 183 1.20 -24.35 9.01
CA SER A 183 1.60 -24.96 10.28
C SER A 183 1.37 -24.00 11.45
N GLU A 184 1.78 -22.74 11.31
CA GLU A 184 1.59 -21.72 12.33
C GLU A 184 0.11 -21.50 12.68
N ALA A 185 -0.77 -21.36 11.68
CA ALA A 185 -2.19 -21.18 11.94
C ALA A 185 -2.84 -22.43 12.56
N LEU A 186 -2.47 -23.62 12.10
CA LEU A 186 -2.99 -24.88 12.65
C LEU A 186 -2.57 -25.10 14.10
N ASN A 187 -1.45 -24.53 14.54
CA ASN A 187 -1.00 -24.60 15.94
C ASN A 187 -1.69 -23.58 16.86
N LEU A 188 -2.50 -22.66 16.32
CA LEU A 188 -3.25 -21.71 17.14
C LEU A 188 -4.37 -22.41 17.93
N PRO A 189 -4.60 -22.02 19.20
CA PRO A 189 -5.68 -22.58 20.01
C PRO A 189 -7.04 -22.46 19.31
N ASP A 190 -7.81 -23.55 19.34
CA ASP A 190 -9.17 -23.67 18.78
C ASP A 190 -9.33 -23.39 17.27
N PHE A 191 -8.31 -22.91 16.56
CA PHE A 191 -8.44 -22.47 15.16
C PHE A 191 -8.96 -23.58 14.24
N GLN A 192 -8.37 -24.77 14.31
CA GLN A 192 -8.80 -25.92 13.50
C GLN A 192 -10.25 -26.30 13.76
N THR A 193 -10.64 -26.34 15.04
CA THR A 193 -12.00 -26.66 15.47
C THR A 193 -12.98 -25.63 14.93
N ARG A 194 -12.68 -24.32 15.06
CA ARG A 194 -13.53 -23.24 14.54
C ARG A 194 -13.64 -23.24 13.03
N VAL A 195 -12.56 -23.56 12.30
CA VAL A 195 -12.58 -23.70 10.84
C VAL A 195 -13.49 -24.85 10.43
N LYS A 196 -13.43 -25.99 11.13
CA LYS A 196 -14.28 -27.15 10.87
C LYS A 196 -15.75 -26.83 11.11
N GLU A 197 -16.09 -26.25 12.26
CA GLU A 197 -17.45 -25.79 12.61
C GLU A 197 -17.99 -24.80 11.56
N CYS A 198 -17.16 -23.85 11.14
CA CYS A 198 -17.50 -22.89 10.09
C CYS A 198 -17.85 -23.61 8.77
N LYS A 199 -17.01 -24.53 8.30
CA LYS A 199 -17.23 -25.28 7.05
C LYS A 199 -18.51 -26.11 7.09
N GLU A 200 -18.78 -26.78 8.22
CA GLU A 200 -20.02 -27.53 8.43
C GLU A 200 -21.24 -26.60 8.32
N SER A 201 -21.19 -25.42 8.94
CA SER A 201 -22.29 -24.44 8.90
C SER A 201 -22.53 -23.80 7.52
N LEU A 202 -21.52 -23.79 6.64
CA LEU A 202 -21.58 -23.23 5.28
C LEU A 202 -22.17 -24.21 4.27
N SER A 203 -21.96 -25.52 4.47
CA SER A 203 -22.50 -26.58 3.59
C SER A 203 -24.03 -26.59 3.47
N ALA A 204 -24.72 -25.90 4.38
CA ALA A 204 -26.17 -25.74 4.39
C ALA A 204 -26.70 -24.55 3.53
N VAL A 205 -25.84 -23.76 2.89
CA VAL A 205 -26.25 -22.57 2.11
C VAL A 205 -26.42 -22.94 0.62
N PRO A 206 -27.59 -22.68 -0.02
CA PRO A 206 -27.83 -23.02 -1.43
C PRO A 206 -26.90 -22.30 -2.40
N GLY A 207 -26.34 -23.05 -3.36
CA GLY A 207 -25.26 -22.62 -4.26
C GLY A 207 -25.68 -22.11 -5.64
N ASN A 208 -26.64 -21.19 -5.74
CA ASN A 208 -26.90 -20.52 -7.02
C ASN A 208 -26.99 -19.00 -6.84
N VAL A 209 -25.86 -18.34 -7.01
CA VAL A 209 -25.69 -16.90 -6.79
C VAL A 209 -25.14 -16.29 -8.07
N SER A 210 -25.68 -15.14 -8.47
CA SER A 210 -25.12 -14.32 -9.53
C SER A 210 -23.62 -14.11 -9.33
N ALA A 211 -22.81 -14.30 -10.39
CA ALA A 211 -21.37 -14.08 -10.34
C ALA A 211 -21.00 -12.60 -10.10
N TYR A 212 -21.92 -11.68 -10.40
CA TYR A 212 -21.71 -10.24 -10.31
C TYR A 212 -22.84 -9.52 -9.55
N PRO A 213 -22.54 -8.38 -8.90
CA PRO A 213 -21.22 -7.79 -8.78
C PRO A 213 -20.31 -8.61 -7.84
N GLU A 214 -19.02 -8.61 -8.16
CA GLU A 214 -17.96 -9.15 -7.32
C GLU A 214 -17.09 -7.99 -6.84
N ILE A 215 -16.82 -7.95 -5.54
CA ILE A 215 -16.11 -6.89 -4.86
C ILE A 215 -14.79 -7.47 -4.35
N VAL A 216 -13.67 -6.92 -4.82
CA VAL A 216 -12.31 -7.30 -4.41
C VAL A 216 -11.70 -6.15 -3.62
N PHE A 217 -11.45 -6.38 -2.34
CA PHE A 217 -10.82 -5.40 -1.46
C PHE A 217 -9.30 -5.46 -1.64
N LEU A 218 -8.72 -4.58 -2.46
CA LEU A 218 -7.28 -4.60 -2.74
C LEU A 218 -6.46 -3.96 -1.63
N GLY A 219 -7.03 -3.01 -0.91
CA GLY A 219 -6.42 -2.37 0.25
C GLY A 219 -7.47 -1.83 1.19
N THR A 220 -7.27 -2.10 2.47
CA THR A 220 -8.31 -1.95 3.51
C THR A 220 -7.87 -1.13 4.72
N GLY A 221 -6.71 -0.48 4.65
CA GLY A 221 -6.16 0.32 5.73
C GLY A 221 -6.12 1.81 5.43
N SER A 222 -6.05 2.60 6.50
CA SER A 222 -6.02 4.07 6.45
C SER A 222 -4.60 4.66 6.51
N ALA A 223 -4.39 5.77 5.79
CA ALA A 223 -3.25 6.69 5.81
C ALA A 223 -1.88 6.16 5.37
N ILE A 224 -1.36 5.12 6.02
CA ILE A 224 0.02 4.66 5.82
C ILE A 224 0.01 3.16 5.54
N PRO A 225 0.57 2.65 4.42
CA PRO A 225 0.67 1.21 4.18
C PRO A 225 1.41 0.47 5.31
N MET A 226 0.88 -0.66 5.75
CA MET A 226 1.55 -1.56 6.69
C MET A 226 1.74 -2.94 6.09
N LYS A 227 2.48 -3.77 6.82
CA LYS A 227 2.82 -5.14 6.41
C LYS A 227 1.61 -6.02 6.12
N ILE A 228 0.40 -5.67 6.59
CA ILE A 228 -0.78 -6.54 6.55
C ILE A 228 -1.98 -5.96 5.80
N ARG A 229 -2.03 -4.63 5.65
CA ARG A 229 -3.12 -3.90 5.00
C ARG A 229 -2.49 -2.78 4.19
N ASN A 230 -2.80 -2.75 2.91
CA ASN A 230 -2.46 -1.63 2.05
C ASN A 230 -3.49 -0.50 2.19
N VAL A 231 -3.15 0.66 1.66
CA VAL A 231 -4.06 1.83 1.61
C VAL A 231 -5.26 1.60 0.69
N SER A 232 -6.28 2.46 0.82
CA SER A 232 -7.61 2.28 0.23
C SER A 232 -7.58 1.97 -1.28
N SER A 233 -8.11 0.80 -1.63
CA SER A 233 -8.54 0.50 -2.99
C SER A 233 -9.49 -0.70 -3.03
N THR A 234 -10.63 -0.56 -3.69
CA THR A 234 -11.62 -1.62 -3.84
C THR A 234 -12.06 -1.75 -5.30
N LEU A 235 -11.89 -2.91 -5.90
CA LEU A 235 -12.32 -3.19 -7.26
C LEU A 235 -13.74 -3.78 -7.26
N VAL A 236 -14.63 -3.19 -8.04
CA VAL A 236 -16.00 -3.66 -8.26
C VAL A 236 -16.11 -4.19 -9.68
N ASN A 237 -16.09 -5.51 -9.81
CA ASN A 237 -16.37 -6.20 -11.05
C ASN A 237 -17.89 -6.24 -11.25
N THR A 238 -18.37 -5.49 -12.23
CA THR A 238 -19.81 -5.43 -12.59
C THR A 238 -20.20 -6.53 -13.58
N SER A 239 -19.21 -7.02 -14.34
CA SER A 239 -19.31 -8.15 -15.26
C SER A 239 -17.92 -8.76 -15.46
N ALA A 240 -17.81 -9.81 -16.28
CA ALA A 240 -16.53 -10.43 -16.63
C ALA A 240 -15.55 -9.52 -17.39
N THR A 241 -16.03 -8.38 -17.92
CA THR A 241 -15.24 -7.50 -18.80
C THR A 241 -15.25 -6.04 -18.37
N ARG A 242 -15.89 -5.71 -17.24
CA ARG A 242 -16.07 -4.33 -16.78
C ARG A 242 -15.88 -4.21 -15.27
N SER A 243 -14.87 -3.43 -14.91
CA SER A 243 -14.50 -3.20 -13.51
C SER A 243 -14.37 -1.71 -13.22
N LEU A 244 -14.89 -1.30 -12.07
CA LEU A 244 -14.78 0.05 -11.50
C LEU A 244 -13.84 -0.03 -10.29
N LEU A 245 -12.90 0.89 -10.17
CA LEU A 245 -12.08 1.01 -8.97
C LEU A 245 -12.64 2.12 -8.06
N LEU A 246 -12.81 1.82 -6.79
CA LEU A 246 -13.16 2.76 -5.73
C LEU A 246 -11.90 3.04 -4.90
N ASP A 247 -11.39 4.25 -5.05
CA ASP A 247 -10.09 4.71 -4.60
C ASP A 247 -8.90 3.89 -5.14
N CYS A 248 -7.76 4.55 -5.24
CA CYS A 248 -6.56 4.06 -5.89
C CYS A 248 -5.32 4.53 -5.13
N GLY A 249 -5.20 4.13 -3.87
CA GLY A 249 -4.01 4.41 -3.06
C GLY A 249 -2.73 3.77 -3.61
N GLU A 250 -1.59 4.15 -3.02
CA GLU A 250 -0.27 3.60 -3.31
C GLU A 250 -0.28 2.05 -3.32
N GLY A 251 0.43 1.43 -4.25
CA GLY A 251 0.56 -0.03 -4.31
C GLY A 251 -0.65 -0.77 -4.89
N THR A 252 -1.72 -0.08 -5.31
CA THR A 252 -2.91 -0.70 -5.93
C THR A 252 -2.56 -1.61 -7.12
N PHE A 253 -1.67 -1.17 -8.03
CA PHE A 253 -1.21 -2.02 -9.14
C PHE A 253 -0.53 -3.30 -8.63
N GLY A 254 0.36 -3.18 -7.65
CA GLY A 254 1.02 -4.34 -7.03
C GLY A 254 0.03 -5.29 -6.34
N GLN A 255 -1.08 -4.77 -5.78
CA GLN A 255 -2.18 -5.59 -5.24
C GLN A 255 -2.91 -6.34 -6.35
N LEU A 256 -3.21 -5.68 -7.47
CA LEU A 256 -3.81 -6.33 -8.65
C LEU A 256 -2.92 -7.44 -9.20
N CYS A 257 -1.60 -7.20 -9.34
CA CYS A 257 -0.64 -8.22 -9.78
C CYS A 257 -0.63 -9.44 -8.86
N ARG A 258 -0.70 -9.24 -7.54
CA ARG A 258 -0.73 -10.33 -6.57
C ARG A 258 -2.06 -11.08 -6.53
N HIS A 259 -3.17 -10.41 -6.88
CA HIS A 259 -4.49 -11.03 -6.88
C HIS A 259 -4.78 -11.80 -8.17
N TYR A 260 -4.38 -11.25 -9.32
CA TYR A 260 -4.77 -11.76 -10.64
C TYR A 260 -3.63 -12.43 -11.42
N GLY A 261 -2.37 -12.23 -11.02
CA GLY A 261 -1.21 -12.85 -11.64
C GLY A 261 -1.13 -12.55 -13.14
N GLU A 262 -1.09 -13.61 -13.95
CA GLU A 262 -0.95 -13.53 -15.41
C GLU A 262 -2.13 -12.83 -16.11
N GLN A 263 -3.29 -12.72 -15.44
CA GLN A 263 -4.48 -12.07 -15.98
C GLN A 263 -4.47 -10.53 -15.82
N ILE A 264 -3.41 -9.97 -15.23
CA ILE A 264 -3.32 -8.53 -14.92
C ILE A 264 -3.59 -7.63 -16.13
N ASP A 265 -3.04 -7.96 -17.30
CA ASP A 265 -3.22 -7.14 -18.51
C ASP A 265 -4.70 -7.05 -18.90
N GLN A 266 -5.42 -8.17 -18.80
CA GLN A 266 -6.85 -8.22 -19.11
C GLN A 266 -7.67 -7.46 -18.05
N VAL A 267 -7.30 -7.55 -16.78
CA VAL A 267 -7.96 -6.81 -15.69
C VAL A 267 -7.79 -5.30 -15.86
N LEU A 268 -6.60 -4.85 -16.25
CA LEU A 268 -6.33 -3.44 -16.55
C LEU A 268 -7.13 -2.93 -17.76
N CYS A 269 -7.28 -3.76 -18.81
CA CYS A 269 -8.12 -3.42 -19.96
C CYS A 269 -9.62 -3.40 -19.61
N ASN A 270 -10.06 -4.27 -18.68
CA ASN A 270 -11.43 -4.30 -18.17
C ASN A 270 -11.76 -3.12 -17.23
N LEU A 271 -10.74 -2.46 -16.66
CA LEU A 271 -10.90 -1.28 -15.81
C LEU A 271 -11.32 -0.08 -16.66
N VAL A 272 -12.59 0.33 -16.55
CA VAL A 272 -13.18 1.40 -17.37
C VAL A 272 -13.28 2.72 -16.61
N ALA A 273 -13.35 2.68 -15.28
CA ALA A 273 -13.45 3.88 -14.44
C ALA A 273 -12.74 3.75 -13.10
N VAL A 274 -12.25 4.88 -12.59
CA VAL A 274 -11.77 5.03 -11.21
C VAL A 274 -12.57 6.15 -10.56
N PHE A 275 -13.17 5.86 -9.41
CA PHE A 275 -13.72 6.86 -8.50
C PHE A 275 -12.67 7.18 -7.44
N VAL A 276 -12.34 8.46 -7.25
CA VAL A 276 -11.54 8.96 -6.14
C VAL A 276 -12.45 9.75 -5.21
N SER A 277 -12.57 9.31 -3.97
CA SER A 277 -13.46 9.89 -2.96
C SER A 277 -13.04 11.31 -2.57
N HIS A 278 -11.73 11.53 -2.34
CA HIS A 278 -11.16 12.80 -1.92
C HIS A 278 -9.63 12.87 -2.14
N MET A 279 -9.00 13.98 -1.73
CA MET A 279 -7.60 14.31 -2.08
C MET A 279 -6.52 13.80 -1.12
N HIS A 280 -6.84 12.99 -0.10
CA HIS A 280 -5.79 12.38 0.72
C HIS A 280 -5.02 11.32 -0.07
N THR A 281 -3.71 11.26 0.15
CA THR A 281 -2.76 10.53 -0.69
C THR A 281 -3.00 9.03 -0.72
N ASP A 282 -3.51 8.47 0.37
CA ASP A 282 -3.89 7.07 0.53
C ASP A 282 -5.08 6.64 -0.34
N HIS A 283 -5.75 7.57 -1.04
CA HIS A 283 -6.89 7.28 -1.91
C HIS A 283 -6.62 7.50 -3.41
N HIS A 284 -5.50 8.11 -3.81
CA HIS A 284 -5.27 8.42 -5.23
C HIS A 284 -3.83 8.32 -5.73
N SER A 285 -2.83 8.19 -4.84
CA SER A 285 -1.41 8.19 -5.24
C SER A 285 -1.02 7.04 -6.19
N GLY A 286 -1.76 5.94 -6.22
CA GLY A 286 -1.56 4.84 -7.16
C GLY A 286 -2.13 5.06 -8.55
N LEU A 287 -2.93 6.12 -8.77
CA LEU A 287 -3.65 6.38 -10.02
C LEU A 287 -2.71 6.51 -11.23
N VAL A 288 -1.61 7.24 -11.08
CA VAL A 288 -0.64 7.46 -12.16
C VAL A 288 -0.08 6.13 -12.67
N ASN A 289 0.31 5.24 -11.75
CA ASN A 289 0.82 3.92 -12.10
C ASN A 289 -0.25 3.07 -12.82
N ILE A 290 -1.51 3.14 -12.38
CA ILE A 290 -2.62 2.47 -13.08
C ILE A 290 -2.80 2.99 -14.51
N LEU A 291 -2.69 4.29 -14.76
CA LEU A 291 -2.82 4.85 -16.11
C LEU A 291 -1.71 4.32 -17.04
N MET A 292 -0.45 4.37 -16.57
CA MET A 292 0.71 3.88 -17.32
C MET A 292 0.60 2.38 -17.61
N GLU A 293 0.28 1.58 -16.59
CA GLU A 293 0.16 0.13 -16.74
C GLU A 293 -1.03 -0.28 -17.60
N ARG A 294 -2.15 0.47 -17.57
CA ARG A 294 -3.24 0.28 -18.53
C ARG A 294 -2.75 0.49 -19.95
N ARG A 295 -2.05 1.59 -20.24
CA ARG A 295 -1.52 1.85 -21.58
C ARG A 295 -0.63 0.72 -22.07
N ARG A 296 0.30 0.24 -21.22
CA ARG A 296 1.13 -0.94 -21.50
C ARG A 296 0.27 -2.18 -21.77
N ALA A 297 -0.74 -2.46 -20.95
CA ALA A 297 -1.60 -3.63 -21.10
C ALA A 297 -2.41 -3.62 -22.41
N PHE A 298 -2.98 -2.47 -22.80
CA PHE A 298 -3.68 -2.34 -24.09
C PHE A 298 -2.74 -2.64 -25.26
N ALA A 299 -1.52 -2.11 -25.24
CA ALA A 299 -0.51 -2.39 -26.26
C ALA A 299 -0.10 -3.88 -26.27
N ALA A 300 0.16 -4.46 -25.11
CA ALA A 300 0.55 -5.86 -24.96
C ALA A 300 -0.54 -6.84 -25.47
N LEU A 301 -1.82 -6.50 -25.30
CA LEU A 301 -2.95 -7.29 -25.80
C LEU A 301 -3.37 -6.92 -27.22
N GLY A 302 -2.72 -5.96 -27.88
CA GLY A 302 -3.08 -5.48 -29.21
C GLY A 302 -4.49 -4.88 -29.29
N GLN A 303 -5.01 -4.36 -28.17
CA GLN A 303 -6.35 -3.78 -28.09
C GLN A 303 -6.30 -2.27 -28.37
N ALA A 304 -7.35 -1.74 -28.99
CA ALA A 304 -7.49 -0.30 -29.17
C ALA A 304 -7.58 0.40 -27.81
N PHE A 305 -6.69 1.36 -27.57
CA PHE A 305 -6.63 2.08 -26.31
C PHE A 305 -7.92 2.85 -26.04
N SER A 306 -8.46 2.70 -24.82
CA SER A 306 -9.61 3.48 -24.36
C SER A 306 -9.26 4.26 -23.09
N PRO A 307 -9.42 5.61 -23.11
CA PRO A 307 -9.27 6.44 -21.92
C PRO A 307 -10.21 6.01 -20.79
N LEU A 308 -9.71 6.10 -19.58
CA LEU A 308 -10.40 5.78 -18.33
C LEU A 308 -11.32 6.93 -17.92
N PHE A 309 -12.53 6.65 -17.46
CA PHE A 309 -13.34 7.67 -16.77
C PHE A 309 -12.78 7.91 -15.35
N LEU A 310 -12.37 9.14 -15.06
CA LEU A 310 -11.93 9.54 -13.74
C LEU A 310 -13.05 10.33 -13.06
N ILE A 311 -13.71 9.72 -12.08
CA ILE A 311 -14.73 10.39 -11.26
C ILE A 311 -14.05 10.86 -9.98
N ALA A 312 -13.77 12.15 -9.84
CA ALA A 312 -12.97 12.68 -8.74
C ALA A 312 -13.32 14.14 -8.42
N PRO A 313 -12.91 14.67 -7.25
CA PRO A 313 -12.90 16.11 -7.02
C PRO A 313 -12.08 16.82 -8.10
N GLU A 314 -12.55 17.97 -8.61
CA GLU A 314 -11.83 18.73 -9.67
C GLU A 314 -10.42 19.16 -9.21
N GLN A 315 -10.17 19.18 -7.90
CA GLN A 315 -8.88 19.48 -7.27
C GLN A 315 -7.78 18.45 -7.57
N ILE A 316 -8.10 17.28 -8.15
CA ILE A 316 -7.09 16.32 -8.60
C ILE A 316 -6.35 16.82 -9.85
N MET A 317 -7.00 17.65 -10.67
CA MET A 317 -6.49 18.05 -11.98
C MET A 317 -5.18 18.85 -11.93
N PRO A 318 -4.98 19.84 -11.04
CA PRO A 318 -3.69 20.54 -10.93
C PRO A 318 -2.51 19.59 -10.69
N TRP A 319 -2.67 18.59 -9.82
CA TRP A 319 -1.63 17.59 -9.57
C TRP A 319 -1.35 16.74 -10.82
N LEU A 320 -2.38 16.29 -11.53
CA LEU A 320 -2.24 15.54 -12.78
C LEU A 320 -1.61 16.38 -13.90
N HIS A 321 -1.91 17.68 -13.97
CA HIS A 321 -1.28 18.61 -14.91
C HIS A 321 0.22 18.79 -14.63
N GLU A 322 0.60 18.97 -13.36
CA GLU A 322 2.01 19.08 -12.98
C GLU A 322 2.79 17.82 -13.35
N TYR A 323 2.23 16.63 -13.08
CA TYR A 323 2.85 15.37 -13.49
C TYR A 323 2.91 15.24 -15.02
N HIS A 324 1.84 15.58 -15.74
CA HIS A 324 1.79 15.49 -17.19
C HIS A 324 2.84 16.37 -17.88
N ASN A 325 3.02 17.59 -17.40
CA ASN A 325 3.92 18.56 -18.02
C ASN A 325 5.40 18.29 -17.73
N HIS A 326 5.71 17.64 -16.60
CA HIS A 326 7.10 17.49 -16.13
C HIS A 326 7.61 16.05 -16.08
N CYS A 327 6.73 15.05 -16.12
CA CYS A 327 7.09 13.64 -15.96
C CYS A 327 6.70 12.82 -17.18
N GLU A 328 5.41 12.55 -17.37
CA GLU A 328 4.92 11.73 -18.48
C GLU A 328 3.53 12.15 -18.93
N GLU A 329 3.29 12.15 -20.24
CA GLU A 329 2.01 12.57 -20.80
C GLU A 329 0.86 11.61 -20.41
N ILE A 330 0.11 11.91 -19.35
CA ILE A 330 -1.01 11.07 -18.88
C ILE A 330 -2.43 11.61 -19.12
N LEU A 331 -2.60 12.90 -19.42
CA LEU A 331 -3.94 13.52 -19.51
C LEU A 331 -4.78 13.03 -20.69
N GLY A 332 -4.15 12.49 -21.74
CA GLY A 332 -4.84 11.83 -22.85
C GLY A 332 -5.53 10.51 -22.45
N ASP A 333 -5.14 9.94 -21.30
CA ASP A 333 -5.61 8.65 -20.83
C ASP A 333 -6.86 8.75 -19.96
N ILE A 334 -7.34 9.97 -19.69
CA ILE A 334 -8.46 10.23 -18.77
C ILE A 334 -9.62 11.00 -19.42
N LYS A 335 -10.83 10.65 -18.99
CA LYS A 335 -12.07 11.40 -19.22
C LYS A 335 -12.60 11.84 -17.86
N MET A 336 -12.26 13.06 -17.47
CA MET A 336 -12.60 13.62 -16.15
C MET A 336 -14.10 13.91 -16.02
N ILE A 337 -14.71 13.38 -14.95
CA ILE A 337 -16.07 13.65 -14.50
C ILE A 337 -15.97 14.22 -13.06
N PRO A 338 -16.18 15.52 -12.84
CA PRO A 338 -16.13 16.07 -11.49
C PRO A 338 -17.21 15.46 -10.59
N SER A 339 -16.83 14.96 -9.41
CA SER A 339 -17.76 14.33 -8.46
C SER A 339 -18.95 15.22 -8.11
N GLN A 340 -18.76 16.54 -8.05
CA GLN A 340 -19.81 17.54 -7.82
C GLN A 340 -20.92 17.50 -8.89
N SER A 341 -20.60 17.07 -10.11
CA SER A 341 -21.57 16.95 -11.21
C SER A 341 -22.57 15.81 -11.00
N LEU A 342 -22.25 14.85 -10.13
CA LEU A 342 -23.06 13.68 -9.83
C LEU A 342 -23.85 13.81 -8.53
N VAL A 343 -23.77 14.97 -7.87
CA VAL A 343 -24.57 15.29 -6.69
C VAL A 343 -26.01 15.56 -7.14
N LYS A 344 -26.98 14.96 -6.44
CA LYS A 344 -28.40 15.09 -6.76
C LYS A 344 -28.83 16.56 -6.75
N GLY A 345 -29.50 16.98 -7.82
CA GLY A 345 -29.97 18.37 -8.00
C GLY A 345 -28.92 19.32 -8.59
N CYS A 346 -27.76 18.82 -9.03
CA CYS A 346 -26.79 19.64 -9.74
C CYS A 346 -27.28 20.00 -11.15
N GLU A 347 -27.66 21.25 -11.37
CA GLU A 347 -28.20 21.72 -12.67
C GLU A 347 -27.09 22.16 -13.65
N ASN A 348 -25.96 22.64 -13.12
CA ASN A 348 -24.87 23.28 -13.89
C ASN A 348 -23.76 22.30 -14.30
N ILE A 349 -24.12 21.15 -14.86
CA ILE A 349 -23.13 20.18 -15.36
C ILE A 349 -22.63 20.61 -16.74
N ARG A 350 -21.30 20.70 -16.91
CA ARG A 350 -20.68 21.02 -18.22
C ARG A 350 -21.15 20.01 -19.29
N PRO A 351 -21.46 20.43 -20.53
CA PRO A 351 -21.98 19.54 -21.57
C PRO A 351 -21.13 18.28 -21.81
N LYS A 352 -19.79 18.46 -21.87
CA LYS A 352 -18.83 17.36 -22.03
C LYS A 352 -18.87 16.36 -20.85
N ALA A 353 -19.08 16.85 -19.63
CA ALA A 353 -19.24 15.96 -18.47
C ALA A 353 -20.55 15.17 -18.56
N LYS A 354 -21.66 15.75 -19.06
CA LYS A 354 -22.92 15.01 -19.27
C LYS A 354 -22.76 13.85 -20.27
N GLU A 355 -22.01 14.09 -21.36
CA GLU A 355 -21.70 13.05 -22.35
C GLU A 355 -20.87 11.91 -21.74
N PHE A 356 -19.84 12.25 -20.95
CA PHE A 356 -19.02 11.26 -20.26
C PHE A 356 -19.81 10.46 -19.22
N VAL A 357 -20.70 11.11 -18.47
CA VAL A 357 -21.60 10.42 -17.54
C VAL A 357 -22.53 9.46 -18.27
N SER A 358 -23.12 9.88 -19.39
CA SER A 358 -23.98 9.00 -20.20
C SER A 358 -23.21 7.78 -20.71
N SER A 359 -22.00 7.99 -21.22
CA SER A 359 -21.10 6.92 -21.68
C SER A 359 -20.68 5.97 -20.54
N LEU A 360 -20.46 6.50 -19.34
CA LEU A 360 -20.14 5.72 -18.14
C LEU A 360 -21.33 4.80 -17.79
N LEU A 361 -22.54 5.36 -17.72
CA LEU A 361 -23.74 4.59 -17.38
C LEU A 361 -24.02 3.48 -18.40
N GLU A 362 -23.83 3.76 -19.69
CA GLU A 362 -23.95 2.76 -20.75
C GLU A 362 -22.88 1.67 -20.64
N SER A 363 -21.62 2.02 -20.35
CA SER A 363 -20.49 1.07 -20.30
C SER A 363 -20.63 -0.01 -19.21
N TYR A 364 -21.41 0.28 -18.17
CA TYR A 364 -21.59 -0.55 -16.99
C TYR A 364 -23.05 -1.02 -16.80
N ASP A 365 -23.94 -0.73 -17.75
CA ASP A 365 -25.38 -0.95 -17.60
C ASP A 365 -25.96 -0.40 -16.28
N LEU A 366 -25.52 0.81 -15.92
CA LEU A 366 -26.01 1.50 -14.73
C LEU A 366 -27.30 2.24 -15.02
N ALA A 367 -28.22 2.17 -14.07
CA ALA A 367 -29.37 3.06 -13.99
C ALA A 367 -28.95 4.44 -13.45
N GLU A 368 -28.01 4.45 -12.49
CA GLU A 368 -27.56 5.68 -11.84
C GLU A 368 -26.15 5.51 -11.26
N PHE A 369 -25.35 6.57 -11.36
CA PHE A 369 -24.13 6.77 -10.58
C PHE A 369 -24.27 8.13 -9.90
N GLN A 370 -24.42 8.13 -8.57
CA GLN A 370 -24.65 9.34 -7.78
C GLN A 370 -23.51 9.54 -6.79
N THR A 371 -23.20 10.80 -6.48
CA THR A 371 -22.32 11.17 -5.36
C THR A 371 -23.07 12.00 -4.32
N CYS A 372 -22.52 12.07 -3.11
CA CYS A 372 -22.91 13.07 -2.11
C CYS A 372 -21.69 13.54 -1.33
N GLU A 373 -21.70 14.81 -0.91
CA GLU A 373 -20.68 15.32 -0.01
C GLU A 373 -20.77 14.65 1.37
N VAL A 374 -19.62 14.36 1.94
CA VAL A 374 -19.49 13.69 3.24
C VAL A 374 -18.69 14.54 4.23
N GLN A 375 -18.75 14.18 5.52
CA GLN A 375 -18.16 14.96 6.59
C GLN A 375 -16.71 14.52 6.86
N HIS A 376 -15.78 15.07 6.07
CA HIS A 376 -14.35 14.76 6.19
C HIS A 376 -13.49 16.00 5.88
N CYS A 377 -12.81 16.02 4.73
CA CYS A 377 -12.15 17.20 4.18
C CYS A 377 -13.03 17.89 3.12
N LYS A 378 -12.64 19.10 2.70
CA LYS A 378 -13.39 19.84 1.68
C LYS A 378 -13.38 19.07 0.36
N ASN A 379 -14.55 18.93 -0.27
CA ASN A 379 -14.74 18.14 -1.49
C ASN A 379 -14.47 16.64 -1.30
N ALA A 380 -14.85 16.09 -0.14
CA ALA A 380 -14.91 14.65 0.06
C ALA A 380 -16.29 14.12 -0.35
N PHE A 381 -16.30 12.99 -1.07
CA PHE A 381 -17.51 12.39 -1.63
C PHE A 381 -17.62 10.90 -1.30
N ALA A 382 -18.86 10.49 -1.02
CA ALA A 382 -19.30 9.11 -1.18
C ALA A 382 -19.88 8.90 -2.58
N CYS A 383 -19.98 7.64 -3.03
CA CYS A 383 -20.70 7.29 -4.25
C CYS A 383 -21.73 6.16 -4.04
N SER A 384 -22.75 6.17 -4.89
CA SER A 384 -23.76 5.13 -5.02
C SER A 384 -23.84 4.68 -6.47
N VAL A 385 -23.71 3.38 -6.69
CA VAL A 385 -23.75 2.72 -7.99
C VAL A 385 -25.01 1.86 -8.06
N VAL A 386 -25.94 2.20 -8.96
CA VAL A 386 -27.20 1.49 -9.16
C VAL A 386 -27.21 0.87 -10.55
N HIS A 387 -27.28 -0.46 -10.61
CA HIS A 387 -27.31 -1.20 -11.86
C HIS A 387 -28.73 -1.36 -12.40
N LYS A 388 -28.89 -1.47 -13.72
CA LYS A 388 -30.21 -1.67 -14.36
C LYS A 388 -30.93 -2.95 -13.92
N SER A 389 -30.20 -3.95 -13.44
CA SER A 389 -30.79 -5.16 -12.86
C SER A 389 -31.32 -4.97 -11.42
N GLY A 390 -31.19 -3.77 -10.85
CA GLY A 390 -31.80 -3.36 -9.59
C GLY A 390 -30.89 -3.41 -8.36
N TRP A 391 -29.66 -3.89 -8.47
CA TRP A 391 -28.75 -3.88 -7.32
C TRP A 391 -28.09 -2.51 -7.09
N LYS A 392 -27.70 -2.26 -5.84
CA LYS A 392 -27.08 -1.02 -5.39
C LYS A 392 -25.89 -1.25 -4.45
N VAL A 393 -24.75 -0.67 -4.81
CA VAL A 393 -23.53 -0.64 -3.98
C VAL A 393 -23.23 0.81 -3.58
N VAL A 394 -22.92 1.04 -2.31
CA VAL A 394 -22.59 2.35 -1.75
C VAL A 394 -21.20 2.29 -1.14
N TYR A 395 -20.38 3.31 -1.43
CA TYR A 395 -19.04 3.47 -0.85
C TYR A 395 -18.95 4.82 -0.15
N SER A 396 -18.56 4.81 1.12
CA SER A 396 -18.55 6.01 1.96
C SER A 396 -17.43 7.00 1.62
N GLY A 397 -16.30 6.53 1.09
CA GLY A 397 -15.03 7.23 1.28
C GLY A 397 -14.72 7.38 2.78
N ASP A 398 -14.00 8.43 3.15
CA ASP A 398 -13.77 8.79 4.55
C ASP A 398 -14.84 9.76 5.04
N THR A 399 -15.40 9.51 6.22
CA THR A 399 -16.48 10.35 6.75
C THR A 399 -16.78 10.10 8.22
N MET A 400 -17.12 11.17 8.95
CA MET A 400 -17.98 11.10 10.12
C MET A 400 -19.39 10.59 9.74
N PRO A 401 -20.21 10.08 10.67
CA PRO A 401 -21.60 9.72 10.39
C PRO A 401 -22.38 10.85 9.71
N CYS A 402 -22.83 10.59 8.48
CA CYS A 402 -23.42 11.60 7.61
C CYS A 402 -24.83 11.19 7.14
N MET A 403 -25.83 12.03 7.38
CA MET A 403 -27.20 11.75 6.92
C MET A 403 -27.36 11.80 5.39
N ALA A 404 -26.52 12.57 4.68
CA ALA A 404 -26.55 12.58 3.22
C ALA A 404 -26.17 11.20 2.66
N LEU A 405 -25.18 10.53 3.26
CA LEU A 405 -24.80 9.16 2.91
C LEU A 405 -25.97 8.19 3.16
N VAL A 406 -26.62 8.26 4.33
CA VAL A 406 -27.80 7.44 4.66
C VAL A 406 -28.92 7.62 3.64
N GLN A 407 -29.21 8.87 3.25
CA GLN A 407 -30.28 9.18 2.30
C GLN A 407 -29.95 8.71 0.88
N MET A 408 -28.74 9.00 0.39
CA MET A 408 -28.27 8.55 -0.91
C MET A 408 -28.25 7.01 -0.97
N GLY A 409 -27.78 6.37 0.09
CA GLY A 409 -27.57 4.92 0.13
C GLY A 409 -28.79 4.09 0.49
N LYS A 410 -29.95 4.70 0.77
CA LYS A 410 -31.15 4.00 1.26
C LYS A 410 -31.43 2.70 0.49
N ASN A 411 -31.66 1.61 1.23
CA ASN A 411 -31.92 0.25 0.73
C ASN A 411 -30.79 -0.32 -0.16
N ALA A 412 -29.53 0.02 0.10
CA ALA A 412 -28.40 -0.57 -0.62
C ALA A 412 -28.29 -2.07 -0.36
N ASN A 413 -27.89 -2.85 -1.37
CA ASN A 413 -27.53 -4.25 -1.18
C ASN A 413 -26.20 -4.36 -0.40
N LEU A 414 -25.24 -3.49 -0.74
CA LEU A 414 -23.96 -3.44 -0.05
C LEU A 414 -23.61 -1.99 0.30
N LEU A 415 -23.30 -1.76 1.57
CA LEU A 415 -22.58 -0.58 2.03
C LEU A 415 -21.14 -0.98 2.36
N ILE A 416 -20.18 -0.36 1.71
CA ILE A 416 -18.76 -0.39 2.09
C ILE A 416 -18.49 0.91 2.85
N HIS A 417 -18.31 0.79 4.17
CA HIS A 417 -18.16 1.95 5.06
C HIS A 417 -16.80 1.95 5.72
N GLU A 418 -16.17 3.13 5.81
CA GLU A 418 -14.97 3.31 6.62
C GLU A 418 -15.27 3.06 8.11
N ALA A 419 -14.35 2.41 8.79
CA ALA A 419 -14.41 2.12 10.23
C ALA A 419 -13.02 2.38 10.82
N THR A 420 -12.56 3.62 10.63
CA THR A 420 -11.15 3.97 10.85
C THR A 420 -10.77 3.83 12.32
N LEU A 421 -11.60 4.32 13.24
CA LEU A 421 -11.30 4.29 14.67
C LEU A 421 -12.08 3.21 15.43
N GLU A 422 -11.53 2.81 16.57
CA GLU A 422 -12.21 1.89 17.48
C GLU A 422 -13.27 2.61 18.32
N ASP A 423 -14.24 1.85 18.83
CA ASP A 423 -15.18 2.36 19.82
C ASP A 423 -14.44 2.75 21.11
N GLY A 424 -14.87 3.84 21.74
CA GLY A 424 -14.14 4.51 22.82
C GLY A 424 -13.14 5.58 22.34
N MET A 425 -12.97 5.75 21.02
CA MET A 425 -12.15 6.80 20.42
C MET A 425 -13.00 7.91 19.76
N GLU A 426 -14.25 8.11 20.17
CA GLU A 426 -15.19 9.01 19.50
C GLU A 426 -14.68 10.46 19.41
N LYS A 427 -13.95 10.92 20.43
CA LYS A 427 -13.33 12.25 20.42
C LYS A 427 -12.27 12.37 19.32
N GLU A 428 -11.41 11.36 19.19
CA GLU A 428 -10.41 11.33 18.10
C GLU A 428 -11.08 11.15 16.74
N ALA A 429 -12.20 10.43 16.68
CA ALA A 429 -12.97 10.21 15.46
C ALA A 429 -13.49 11.55 14.95
N ILE A 430 -14.07 12.36 15.83
CA ILE A 430 -14.51 13.73 15.54
C ILE A 430 -13.33 14.61 15.09
N GLU A 431 -12.21 14.58 15.81
CA GLU A 431 -11.04 15.42 15.51
C GLU A 431 -10.41 15.09 14.16
N LYS A 432 -10.30 13.80 13.85
CA LYS A 432 -9.74 13.30 12.58
C LYS A 432 -10.79 13.19 11.47
N THR A 433 -12.06 13.47 11.78
CA THR A 433 -13.21 13.42 10.87
C THR A 433 -13.44 12.04 10.23
N HIS A 434 -13.43 10.99 11.06
CA HIS A 434 -13.67 9.59 10.67
C HIS A 434 -14.74 8.92 11.54
N SER A 435 -15.23 7.75 11.13
CA SER A 435 -16.18 6.96 11.92
C SER A 435 -15.48 5.98 12.86
N THR A 436 -16.13 5.70 13.99
CA THR A 436 -15.84 4.47 14.76
C THR A 436 -16.52 3.26 14.14
N THR A 437 -16.11 2.05 14.54
CA THR A 437 -16.76 0.79 14.14
C THR A 437 -18.27 0.81 14.35
N SER A 438 -18.75 1.12 15.56
CA SER A 438 -20.20 1.13 15.85
C SER A 438 -20.93 2.24 15.10
N GLN A 439 -20.30 3.40 14.91
CA GLN A 439 -20.85 4.49 14.09
C GLN A 439 -21.05 4.10 12.62
N ALA A 440 -20.10 3.36 12.04
CA ALA A 440 -20.20 2.84 10.68
C ALA A 440 -21.36 1.82 10.55
N ILE A 441 -21.46 0.88 11.50
CA ILE A 441 -22.55 -0.10 11.55
C ILE A 441 -23.91 0.61 11.66
N GLN A 442 -24.06 1.55 12.60
CA GLN A 442 -25.30 2.29 12.81
C GLN A 442 -25.71 3.11 11.58
N THR A 443 -24.74 3.64 10.82
CA THR A 443 -25.00 4.33 9.55
C THR A 443 -25.60 3.36 8.53
N GLY A 444 -25.06 2.15 8.40
CA GLY A 444 -25.61 1.10 7.55
C GLY A 444 -27.00 0.61 7.98
N MET A 445 -27.23 0.47 9.29
CA MET A 445 -28.54 0.10 9.82
C MET A 445 -29.59 1.18 9.50
N LYS A 446 -29.27 2.47 9.70
CA LYS A 446 -30.15 3.60 9.33
C LYS A 446 -30.40 3.68 7.83
N MET A 447 -29.40 3.30 7.01
CA MET A 447 -29.52 3.18 5.56
C MET A 447 -30.45 2.06 5.13
N ASN A 448 -30.81 1.15 6.04
CA ASN A 448 -31.45 -0.13 5.73
C ASN A 448 -30.65 -0.90 4.68
N ALA A 449 -29.32 -0.92 4.84
CA ALA A 449 -28.44 -1.73 4.00
C ALA A 449 -28.71 -3.22 4.25
N GLU A 450 -28.74 -4.01 3.18
CA GLU A 450 -28.84 -5.47 3.28
C GLU A 450 -27.59 -6.05 3.94
N PHE A 451 -26.41 -5.58 3.52
CA PHE A 451 -25.14 -5.95 4.12
C PHE A 451 -24.18 -4.75 4.27
N ILE A 452 -23.37 -4.76 5.33
CA ILE A 452 -22.41 -3.72 5.69
C ILE A 452 -21.03 -4.35 5.76
N MET A 453 -20.14 -3.91 4.88
CA MET A 453 -18.73 -4.27 4.93
C MET A 453 -17.92 -3.12 5.53
N LEU A 454 -17.30 -3.37 6.68
CA LEU A 454 -16.39 -2.43 7.32
C LEU A 454 -15.04 -2.45 6.60
N ASN A 455 -14.51 -1.27 6.30
CA ASN A 455 -13.28 -1.07 5.55
C ASN A 455 -12.44 0.08 6.14
N HIS A 456 -11.28 0.36 5.56
CA HIS A 456 -10.45 1.53 5.89
C HIS A 456 -10.05 1.61 7.37
N PHE A 457 -9.53 0.52 7.91
CA PHE A 457 -9.16 0.42 9.32
C PHE A 457 -7.90 1.20 9.64
N SER A 458 -7.85 1.86 10.81
CA SER A 458 -6.61 2.49 11.25
C SER A 458 -5.51 1.46 11.48
N GLN A 459 -4.42 1.65 10.76
CA GLN A 459 -3.28 0.75 10.81
C GLN A 459 -2.48 0.88 12.12
N ARG A 460 -2.70 1.96 12.89
CA ARG A 460 -2.03 2.16 14.18
C ARG A 460 -2.57 1.24 15.28
N TYR A 461 -3.81 0.75 15.13
CA TYR A 461 -4.55 0.17 16.24
C TYR A 461 -5.03 -1.26 15.95
N ALA A 462 -5.49 -1.59 14.73
CA ALA A 462 -6.24 -2.82 14.49
C ALA A 462 -5.73 -3.66 13.32
N LYS A 463 -5.38 -4.94 13.59
CA LYS A 463 -5.32 -5.97 12.54
C LYS A 463 -6.72 -6.50 12.21
N ILE A 464 -7.58 -6.54 13.22
CA ILE A 464 -9.01 -6.87 13.15
C ILE A 464 -9.74 -5.93 14.13
N PRO A 465 -10.93 -5.39 13.81
CA PRO A 465 -11.67 -4.57 14.76
C PRO A 465 -12.09 -5.38 16.00
N LEU A 466 -12.20 -4.72 17.16
CA LEU A 466 -12.85 -5.31 18.33
C LEU A 466 -14.34 -5.51 18.04
N PHE A 467 -14.87 -6.64 18.51
CA PHE A 467 -16.26 -7.02 18.27
C PHE A 467 -17.16 -6.42 19.37
N SER A 468 -18.04 -5.52 18.99
CA SER A 468 -19.10 -4.97 19.85
C SER A 468 -20.42 -5.72 19.68
N GLU A 469 -21.43 -5.38 20.50
CA GLU A 469 -22.80 -5.90 20.37
C GLU A 469 -23.47 -5.52 19.04
N ASP A 470 -22.96 -4.48 18.36
CA ASP A 470 -23.48 -4.02 17.07
C ASP A 470 -23.14 -5.00 15.92
N PHE A 471 -22.19 -5.92 16.12
CA PHE A 471 -21.91 -6.97 15.14
C PHE A 471 -23.08 -7.95 15.05
N SER A 472 -23.73 -7.96 13.88
CA SER A 472 -24.84 -8.83 13.55
C SER A 472 -24.55 -9.67 12.32
N GLU A 473 -25.51 -10.49 11.91
CA GLU A 473 -25.50 -11.27 10.67
C GLU A 473 -25.44 -10.42 9.37
N LYS A 474 -25.49 -9.10 9.48
CA LYS A 474 -25.39 -8.15 8.35
C LYS A 474 -24.03 -7.45 8.26
N VAL A 475 -23.08 -7.77 9.13
CA VAL A 475 -21.81 -7.04 9.23
C VAL A 475 -20.65 -7.95 8.86
N GLY A 476 -19.78 -7.46 7.98
CA GLY A 476 -18.51 -8.09 7.59
C GLY A 476 -17.32 -7.18 7.82
N ILE A 477 -16.13 -7.78 7.81
CA ILE A 477 -14.85 -7.08 7.97
C ILE A 477 -14.06 -7.33 6.68
N ALA A 478 -13.66 -6.26 5.99
CA ALA A 478 -12.83 -6.37 4.81
C ALA A 478 -11.39 -6.76 5.18
N PHE A 479 -10.76 -7.57 4.34
CA PHE A 479 -9.33 -7.86 4.36
C PHE A 479 -8.76 -7.62 2.96
N ASP A 480 -7.49 -7.28 2.88
CA ASP A 480 -6.81 -7.22 1.58
C ASP A 480 -6.96 -8.56 0.85
N HIS A 481 -7.20 -8.49 -0.47
CA HIS A 481 -7.52 -9.60 -1.37
C HIS A 481 -8.79 -10.39 -1.04
N MET A 482 -9.62 -9.94 -0.10
CA MET A 482 -10.95 -10.52 0.10
C MET A 482 -11.81 -10.27 -1.13
N ARG A 483 -12.49 -11.31 -1.60
CA ARG A 483 -13.38 -11.30 -2.76
C ARG A 483 -14.78 -11.72 -2.34
N VAL A 484 -15.76 -10.88 -2.61
CA VAL A 484 -17.13 -11.04 -2.09
C VAL A 484 -18.15 -10.83 -3.20
N ARG A 485 -19.12 -11.72 -3.27
CA ARG A 485 -20.35 -11.60 -4.06
C ARG A 485 -21.54 -11.47 -3.12
N PHE A 486 -22.69 -11.03 -3.62
CA PHE A 486 -23.88 -10.86 -2.76
C PHE A 486 -24.36 -12.16 -2.12
N GLY A 487 -24.16 -13.31 -2.76
CA GLY A 487 -24.51 -14.59 -2.13
C GLY A 487 -23.56 -15.01 -1.01
N ASP A 488 -22.40 -14.37 -0.88
CA ASP A 488 -21.47 -14.62 0.20
C ASP A 488 -21.91 -13.92 1.51
N PHE A 489 -22.94 -13.06 1.49
CA PHE A 489 -23.42 -12.32 2.68
C PHE A 489 -23.81 -13.23 3.85
N LEU A 490 -24.41 -14.39 3.57
CA LEU A 490 -24.76 -15.36 4.62
C LEU A 490 -23.54 -16.15 5.14
N ALA A 491 -22.46 -16.17 4.37
CA ALA A 491 -21.22 -16.86 4.73
C ALA A 491 -20.32 -15.98 5.60
N ILE A 492 -20.22 -14.68 5.28
CA ILE A 492 -19.25 -13.76 5.91
C ILE A 492 -19.35 -13.71 7.44
N PRO A 493 -20.53 -13.55 8.08
CA PRO A 493 -20.62 -13.53 9.54
C PRO A 493 -20.19 -14.86 10.18
N LYS A 494 -20.34 -15.99 9.48
CA LYS A 494 -19.91 -17.32 9.94
C LYS A 494 -18.39 -17.47 9.96
N LEU A 495 -17.66 -16.58 9.30
CA LEU A 495 -16.19 -16.53 9.33
C LEU A 495 -15.66 -15.89 10.62
N ILE A 496 -16.50 -15.18 11.40
CA ILE A 496 -16.06 -14.46 12.60
C ILE A 496 -15.41 -15.39 13.65
N PRO A 497 -16.00 -16.55 14.03
CA PRO A 497 -15.37 -17.44 15.02
C PRO A 497 -13.95 -17.92 14.64
N PRO A 498 -13.68 -18.45 13.43
CA PRO A 498 -12.30 -18.80 13.07
C PRO A 498 -11.39 -17.59 12.90
N LEU A 499 -11.90 -16.42 12.48
CA LEU A 499 -11.12 -15.17 12.48
C LEU A 499 -10.69 -14.76 13.90
N LYS A 500 -11.59 -14.87 14.89
CA LYS A 500 -11.25 -14.61 16.30
C LYS A 500 -10.14 -15.54 16.80
N ALA A 501 -10.18 -16.82 16.42
CA ALA A 501 -9.12 -17.76 16.76
C ALA A 501 -7.79 -17.43 16.05
N LEU A 502 -7.85 -17.02 14.76
CA LEU A 502 -6.66 -16.65 13.98
C LEU A 502 -5.97 -15.40 14.52
N PHE A 503 -6.74 -14.42 15.00
CA PHE A 503 -6.26 -13.13 15.49
C PHE A 503 -6.37 -13.00 17.02
N ALA A 504 -6.38 -14.11 17.76
CA ALA A 504 -6.63 -14.11 19.20
C ALA A 504 -5.64 -13.22 19.97
N ASP A 505 -4.34 -13.37 19.70
CA ASP A 505 -3.29 -12.58 20.34
C ASP A 505 -3.43 -11.07 20.02
N ASP A 506 -3.83 -10.75 18.79
CA ASP A 506 -4.05 -9.37 18.36
C ASP A 506 -5.25 -8.74 19.07
N ILE A 507 -6.33 -9.51 19.25
CA ILE A 507 -7.53 -9.07 19.98
C ILE A 507 -7.17 -8.79 21.44
N VAL A 508 -6.42 -9.69 22.10
CA VAL A 508 -5.96 -9.49 23.48
C VAL A 508 -5.10 -8.23 23.61
N GLU A 509 -4.15 -8.02 22.69
CA GLU A 509 -3.32 -6.81 22.69
C GLU A 509 -4.17 -5.53 22.56
N MET A 510 -5.20 -5.58 21.71
CA MET A 510 -6.11 -4.45 21.49
C MET A 510 -7.00 -4.17 22.72
N GLU A 511 -7.51 -5.21 23.37
CA GLU A 511 -8.29 -5.09 24.61
C GLU A 511 -7.45 -4.44 25.72
N GLU A 512 -6.21 -4.89 25.93
CA GLU A 512 -5.32 -4.27 26.91
C GLU A 512 -5.04 -2.79 26.61
N ARG A 513 -4.88 -2.43 25.32
CA ARG A 513 -4.68 -1.04 24.90
C ARG A 513 -5.94 -0.21 25.14
N LYS A 514 -7.13 -0.78 24.95
CA LYS A 514 -8.41 -0.14 25.27
C LYS A 514 -8.52 0.12 26.77
N GLU A 515 -8.31 -0.88 27.62
CA GLU A 515 -8.36 -0.71 29.08
C GLU A 515 -7.37 0.34 29.58
N LYS A 516 -6.13 0.33 29.07
CA LYS A 516 -5.10 1.34 29.40
C LYS A 516 -5.56 2.76 29.02
N ARG A 517 -6.28 2.93 27.91
CA ARG A 517 -6.85 4.22 27.49
C ARG A 517 -7.98 4.66 28.40
N GLU A 518 -8.93 3.78 28.69
CA GLU A 518 -10.07 4.05 29.58
C GLU A 518 -9.59 4.44 30.99
N MET A 519 -8.59 3.74 31.52
CA MET A 519 -7.98 4.07 32.81
C MET A 519 -7.29 5.44 32.82
N ARG A 520 -6.67 5.86 31.70
CA ARG A 520 -6.10 7.21 31.58
C ARG A 520 -7.19 8.27 31.56
N LEU A 521 -8.26 8.05 30.81
CA LEU A 521 -9.39 8.96 30.70
C LEU A 521 -10.11 9.14 32.05
N LEU A 522 -10.29 8.05 32.80
CA LEU A 522 -10.86 8.07 34.15
C LEU A 522 -9.98 8.87 35.12
N LYS A 523 -8.65 8.69 35.07
CA LYS A 523 -7.71 9.46 35.88
C LYS A 523 -7.76 10.96 35.55
N GLU A 524 -7.77 11.31 34.27
CA GLU A 524 -7.89 12.71 33.83
C GLU A 524 -9.22 13.33 34.27
N THR A 525 -10.31 12.57 34.18
CA THR A 525 -11.65 13.01 34.61
C THR A 525 -11.72 13.20 36.13
N ALA A 526 -11.13 12.27 36.90
CA ALA A 526 -11.03 12.39 38.36
C ALA A 526 -10.20 13.63 38.77
N LEU A 527 -9.06 13.87 38.12
CA LEU A 527 -8.24 15.07 38.32
C LEU A 527 -8.99 16.37 38.00
N LEU A 528 -9.86 16.37 36.99
CA LEU A 528 -10.71 17.51 36.64
C LEU A 528 -11.83 17.72 37.68
N LEU A 529 -12.45 16.64 38.15
CA LEU A 529 -13.47 16.68 39.21
C LEU A 529 -12.90 17.19 40.53
N ASP A 530 -11.71 16.72 40.93
CA ASP A 530 -11.02 17.20 42.14
C ASP A 530 -10.71 18.70 42.06
N LYS A 531 -10.31 19.20 40.88
CA LYS A 531 -10.09 20.64 40.65
C LYS A 531 -11.39 21.46 40.70
N LEU A 532 -12.53 20.87 40.37
CA LEU A 532 -13.84 21.52 40.42
C LEU A 532 -14.43 21.50 41.85
N THR A 533 -14.16 20.46 42.63
CA THR A 533 -14.65 20.32 44.02
C THR A 533 -13.77 21.04 45.03
N SER A 534 -12.48 21.25 44.75
CA SER A 534 -11.55 21.97 45.63
C SER A 534 -11.70 23.50 45.63
N GLY A 535 -12.69 24.05 44.92
CA GLY A 535 -13.11 25.46 45.07
C GLY A 535 -12.05 26.51 44.76
N ASP A 536 -11.11 26.26 43.84
CA ASP A 536 -10.09 27.25 43.49
C ASP A 536 -10.56 28.09 42.29
N SER A 537 -11.35 29.12 42.59
CA SER A 537 -11.93 30.06 41.61
C SER A 537 -10.93 31.11 41.11
N THR A 538 -9.65 30.76 40.97
CA THR A 538 -8.61 31.71 40.51
C THR A 538 -7.53 31.04 39.66
N GLU A 539 -7.85 30.36 38.55
CA GLU A 539 -6.85 30.19 37.46
C GLU A 539 -7.38 29.80 36.07
N VAL A 540 -8.65 30.04 35.74
CA VAL A 540 -9.22 29.61 34.44
C VAL A 540 -8.69 30.43 33.23
N ALA A 541 -7.92 31.50 33.45
CA ALA A 541 -7.43 32.36 32.36
C ALA A 541 -5.97 32.13 31.90
N CYS A 542 -5.13 31.39 32.63
CA CYS A 542 -3.68 31.37 32.35
C CYS A 542 -3.13 30.09 31.67
N GLN A 543 -3.85 28.96 31.71
CA GLN A 543 -3.33 27.70 31.14
C GLN A 543 -3.59 27.50 29.65
N LYS A 544 -4.47 28.29 29.01
CA LYS A 544 -4.68 28.27 27.55
C LYS A 544 -3.46 28.74 26.73
N ARG A 545 -2.41 29.27 27.36
CA ARG A 545 -1.17 29.69 26.67
C ARG A 545 0.07 28.81 26.93
N LYS A 546 0.00 27.81 27.82
CA LYS A 546 1.15 26.91 28.10
C LYS A 546 1.03 25.50 27.51
N GLN A 547 -0.19 25.01 27.24
CA GLN A 547 -0.36 23.71 26.54
C GLN A 547 0.00 23.76 25.05
N ALA A 548 0.10 24.95 24.45
CA ALA A 548 0.57 25.12 23.07
C ALA A 548 2.11 25.04 22.91
N LYS A 549 2.89 24.87 23.99
CA LYS A 549 4.37 24.86 23.92
C LYS A 549 5.07 23.62 24.50
N ASN A 550 4.36 22.71 25.18
CA ASN A 550 4.99 21.54 25.82
C ASN A 550 4.60 20.18 25.20
N HIS A 551 3.98 20.14 24.02
CA HIS A 551 3.79 18.89 23.25
C HIS A 551 4.81 18.71 22.12
N GLN A 552 5.84 19.56 22.05
CA GLN A 552 7.07 19.29 21.33
C GLN A 552 8.14 18.93 22.37
N GLU A 553 8.33 17.63 22.63
CA GLU A 553 9.61 17.00 23.01
C GLU A 553 9.36 15.62 23.62
N LEU A 554 9.58 14.57 22.80
CA LEU A 554 10.23 13.28 23.12
C LEU A 554 9.95 12.24 22.02
N PRO A 555 10.95 11.44 21.62
CA PRO A 555 12.17 11.80 20.92
C PRO A 555 12.09 11.44 19.43
N ASP A 556 12.45 12.39 18.56
CA ASP A 556 12.79 12.11 17.16
C ASP A 556 13.97 11.14 17.11
N LYS A 557 13.70 9.90 16.69
CA LYS A 557 14.75 9.09 16.05
C LYS A 557 15.07 9.76 14.72
N LYS A 558 16.10 10.61 14.75
CA LYS A 558 16.78 11.21 13.61
C LYS A 558 16.80 10.25 12.42
N LEU A 559 15.98 10.53 11.40
CA LEU A 559 16.35 10.22 10.03
C LEU A 559 17.60 11.05 9.74
N LYS A 560 18.74 10.39 9.62
CA LYS A 560 19.86 10.96 8.86
C LYS A 560 19.42 10.94 7.40
N THR A 561 19.09 12.11 6.89
CA THR A 561 19.30 12.45 5.50
C THR A 561 20.78 12.25 5.18
N ALA A 562 21.08 11.38 4.23
CA ALA A 562 22.30 11.45 3.46
C ALA A 562 21.91 12.02 2.10
N ASN A 563 22.59 13.09 1.72
CA ASN A 563 22.73 13.50 0.33
C ASN A 563 23.24 12.33 -0.52
#